data_AF-A0A7S4G0V6-F1
#
_entry.id   AF-A0A7S4G0V6-F1
#
_cell.length_a   1.000
_cell.length_b   1.000
_cell.length_c   1.000
_cell.angle_alpha   90.00
_cell.angle_beta   90.00
_cell.angle_gamma   90.00
#
_symmetry.space_group_name_H-M   'P 1'
#
loop_
_entity.id
_entity.type
_entity.pdbx_description
1 polymer ?
#
loop_
_entity_poly.entity_id
_entity_poly.type
_entity_poly.pdbx_seq_one_letter_code
_entity_poly.pdbx_strand_id
1 'polypeptide(L)'
;VGLTGHDFGPAVNYDALLPMHEQFDFYNGGGLDVCFLGMAQVTASGDVNVTRLGDRLTGPGGFIDISQCTKRVNLLGSFTTGGLQVEIHDGELQIVQEGSIKKFVTSVPEVTFSGSQALRRGQIVRYITERCVFELTAEGLELLEVAPGVELQRDILDQMDFAPIVRNVRPMDAAIFRPERMRLLERHFKLDLADRMHYSEHNNTMYIDLQNVSINSMQDLDRMAAQVEGEFQKLGRKVHCIVNYSGFDCRSELQAPYEAVLARLQARHYLSIKRFSGRAFTRHKIGHSIGLREGELFTLEELQRIVSQRRGLTVNPGDVESLFRRHKNDVGLLPRDRLKLILELLV
;
A
#
# COMPACT_ATOMS: atom_id res chain seq x y z
N VAL A 1 20.29 3.84 8.84
CA VAL A 1 20.17 5.08 8.04
C VAL A 1 21.32 5.10 7.04
N GLY A 2 21.01 5.11 5.75
CA GLY A 2 22.03 5.25 4.70
C GLY A 2 22.62 6.65 4.69
N LEU A 3 23.93 6.75 4.51
CA LEU A 3 24.62 8.03 4.39
C LEU A 3 24.52 8.59 2.96
N THR A 4 24.73 9.89 2.79
CA THR A 4 24.56 10.62 1.51
C THR A 4 25.86 11.24 1.02
N GLY A 5 25.95 11.59 -0.26
CA GLY A 5 27.12 12.26 -0.83
C GLY A 5 28.27 11.29 -1.09
N HIS A 6 29.49 11.64 -0.65
CA HIS A 6 30.66 10.77 -0.80
C HIS A 6 30.58 9.48 0.03
N ASP A 7 29.74 9.47 1.06
CA ASP A 7 29.46 8.30 1.90
C ASP A 7 28.24 7.52 1.39
N PHE A 8 27.96 7.51 0.09
CA PHE A 8 26.89 6.69 -0.46
C PHE A 8 27.26 5.20 -0.38
N GLY A 9 26.52 4.42 0.42
CA GLY A 9 26.70 2.97 0.58
C GLY A 9 26.76 2.51 2.04
N PRO A 10 27.59 3.13 2.90
CA PRO A 10 27.58 2.87 4.33
C PRO A 10 26.25 3.25 5.00
N ALA A 11 25.88 2.46 6.01
CA ALA A 11 24.73 2.72 6.86
C ALA A 11 25.15 2.69 8.34
N VAL A 12 24.48 3.51 9.14
CA VAL A 12 24.55 3.43 10.61
C VAL A 12 23.25 2.82 11.15
N ASN A 13 23.29 2.19 12.32
CA ASN A 13 22.15 1.52 12.94
C ASN A 13 21.51 0.43 12.03
N TYR A 14 22.33 -0.39 11.38
CA TYR A 14 21.86 -1.58 10.68
C TYR A 14 21.69 -2.75 11.68
N ASP A 15 20.70 -3.61 11.46
CA ASP A 15 20.49 -4.81 12.28
C ASP A 15 21.48 -5.94 11.93
N ALA A 16 21.93 -5.99 10.67
CA ALA A 16 22.89 -6.97 10.18
C ALA A 16 23.75 -6.40 9.04
N LEU A 17 24.97 -6.92 8.90
CA LEU A 17 25.86 -6.68 7.77
C LEU A 17 26.03 -7.98 7.00
N LEU A 18 25.60 -7.99 5.74
CA LEU A 18 25.71 -9.15 4.87
C LEU A 18 26.86 -8.96 3.88
N PRO A 19 27.61 -10.04 3.57
CA PRO A 19 28.48 -10.05 2.41
C PRO A 19 27.69 -9.74 1.14
N MET A 20 28.29 -8.99 0.21
CA MET A 20 27.62 -8.52 -0.99
C MET A 20 26.99 -9.67 -1.80
N HIS A 21 27.70 -10.80 -1.97
CA HIS A 21 27.19 -11.92 -2.76
C HIS A 21 25.89 -12.51 -2.20
N GLU A 22 25.77 -12.67 -0.88
CA GLU A 22 24.53 -13.14 -0.23
C GLU A 22 23.38 -12.14 -0.42
N GLN A 23 23.69 -10.84 -0.40
CA GLN A 23 22.70 -9.80 -0.66
C GLN A 23 22.17 -9.88 -2.10
N PHE A 24 23.04 -10.17 -3.07
CA PHE A 24 22.65 -10.39 -4.47
C PHE A 24 21.90 -11.72 -4.66
N ASP A 25 22.25 -12.78 -3.94
CA ASP A 25 21.49 -14.02 -3.93
C ASP A 25 20.05 -13.77 -3.43
N PHE A 26 19.88 -12.94 -2.39
CA PHE A 26 18.57 -12.52 -1.91
C PHE A 26 17.78 -11.71 -2.94
N TYR A 27 18.42 -10.78 -3.65
CA TYR A 27 17.79 -10.01 -4.73
C TYR A 27 17.33 -10.92 -5.87
N ASN A 28 18.24 -11.77 -6.35
CA ASN A 28 18.00 -12.68 -7.48
C ASN A 28 17.00 -13.77 -7.13
N GLY A 29 16.91 -14.16 -5.85
CA GLY A 29 15.88 -15.05 -5.31
C GLY A 29 14.50 -14.41 -5.13
N GLY A 30 14.32 -13.12 -5.45
CA GLY A 30 13.03 -12.43 -5.32
C GLY A 30 12.65 -12.07 -3.88
N GLY A 31 13.65 -11.90 -3.01
CA GLY A 31 13.45 -11.56 -1.60
C GLY A 31 12.92 -10.13 -1.38
N LEU A 32 13.04 -9.24 -2.37
CA LEU A 32 12.54 -7.88 -2.31
C LEU A 32 11.06 -7.80 -2.68
N ASP A 33 10.25 -7.23 -1.78
CA ASP A 33 8.86 -6.90 -2.09
C ASP A 33 8.74 -5.63 -2.95
N VAL A 34 9.63 -4.65 -2.71
CA VAL A 34 9.62 -3.35 -3.39
C VAL A 34 11.03 -2.79 -3.56
N CYS A 35 11.29 -2.10 -4.65
CA CYS A 35 12.52 -1.34 -4.87
C CYS A 35 12.24 0.08 -5.40
N PHE A 36 13.20 0.95 -5.18
CA PHE A 36 13.20 2.35 -5.63
C PHE A 36 14.53 2.62 -6.32
N LEU A 37 14.49 2.88 -7.62
CA LEU A 37 15.69 3.00 -8.46
C LEU A 37 15.61 4.27 -9.31
N GLY A 38 16.74 4.89 -9.63
CA GLY A 38 16.77 6.07 -10.49
C GLY A 38 16.47 5.73 -11.96
N MET A 39 15.91 6.67 -12.72
CA MET A 39 15.74 6.51 -14.18
C MET A 39 16.33 7.71 -14.94
N ALA A 40 17.03 7.43 -16.06
CA ALA A 40 17.60 8.46 -16.90
C ALA A 40 16.85 8.64 -18.22
N GLN A 41 16.46 7.56 -18.90
CA GLN A 41 15.58 7.61 -20.06
C GLN A 41 14.56 6.48 -20.01
N VAL A 42 13.37 6.71 -20.54
CA VAL A 42 12.22 5.79 -20.54
C VAL A 42 11.56 5.79 -21.91
N THR A 43 11.20 4.61 -22.43
CA THR A 43 10.43 4.46 -23.69
C THR A 43 8.94 4.19 -23.45
N ALA A 44 8.14 4.25 -24.52
CA ALA A 44 6.71 3.89 -24.49
C ALA A 44 6.44 2.45 -24.04
N SER A 45 7.38 1.53 -24.32
CA SER A 45 7.34 0.12 -23.86
C SER A 45 7.76 -0.06 -22.40
N GLY A 46 8.11 1.04 -21.70
CA GLY A 46 8.59 1.01 -20.33
C GLY A 46 10.06 0.59 -20.17
N ASP A 47 10.82 0.52 -21.26
CA ASP A 47 12.25 0.21 -21.18
C ASP A 47 13.01 1.41 -20.59
N VAL A 48 13.99 1.13 -19.74
CA VAL A 48 14.77 2.15 -19.02
C VAL A 48 16.24 2.00 -19.31
N ASN A 49 16.89 3.14 -19.57
CA ASN A 49 18.33 3.27 -19.65
C ASN A 49 18.86 4.03 -18.42
N VAL A 50 19.87 3.45 -17.78
CA VAL A 50 20.74 4.13 -16.82
C VAL A 50 22.23 3.83 -17.07
N THR A 51 22.54 3.01 -18.08
CA THR A 51 23.88 2.49 -18.34
C THR A 51 24.74 3.47 -19.14
N ARG A 52 24.17 4.09 -20.17
CA ARG A 52 24.88 4.99 -21.10
C ARG A 52 24.15 6.31 -21.23
N LEU A 53 24.79 7.40 -20.79
CA LEU A 53 24.22 8.76 -20.84
C LEU A 53 25.10 9.64 -21.74
N GLY A 54 24.68 9.83 -22.98
CA GLY A 54 25.53 10.42 -24.02
C GLY A 54 26.79 9.59 -24.22
N ASP A 55 27.95 10.22 -24.14
CA ASP A 55 29.25 9.54 -24.26
C ASP A 55 29.72 8.88 -22.96
N ARG A 56 29.00 9.08 -21.85
CA ARG A 56 29.38 8.54 -20.54
C ARG A 56 28.77 7.16 -20.31
N LEU A 57 29.63 6.16 -20.10
CA LEU A 57 29.22 4.82 -19.65
C LEU A 57 29.30 4.75 -18.12
N THR A 58 28.16 4.81 -17.44
CA THR A 58 28.04 4.71 -15.98
C THR A 58 27.98 3.25 -15.52
N GLY A 59 27.51 2.35 -16.37
CA GLY A 59 27.24 0.96 -15.99
C GLY A 59 25.90 0.81 -15.27
N PRO A 60 25.35 -0.42 -15.20
CA PRO A 60 24.07 -0.66 -14.52
C PRO A 60 24.21 -0.79 -13.00
N GLY A 61 25.42 -0.97 -12.46
CA GLY A 61 25.59 -1.36 -11.05
C GLY A 61 24.74 -2.59 -10.70
N GLY A 62 24.12 -2.61 -9.51
CA GLY A 62 23.18 -3.67 -9.12
C GLY A 62 21.76 -3.49 -9.64
N PHE A 63 21.50 -2.57 -10.58
CA PHE A 63 20.15 -2.21 -11.03
C PHE A 63 19.38 -3.43 -11.55
N ILE A 64 20.04 -4.26 -12.36
CA ILE A 64 19.41 -5.42 -12.99
C ILE A 64 19.01 -6.43 -11.91
N ASP A 65 19.94 -6.85 -11.05
CA ASP A 65 19.68 -7.80 -9.97
C ASP A 65 18.58 -7.31 -9.01
N ILE A 66 18.58 -6.02 -8.64
CA ILE A 66 17.56 -5.44 -7.77
C ILE A 66 16.19 -5.42 -8.46
N SER A 67 16.11 -4.96 -9.70
CA SER A 67 14.81 -4.74 -10.36
C SER A 67 14.18 -6.02 -10.89
N GLN A 68 14.98 -7.00 -11.32
CA GLN A 68 14.53 -8.09 -12.17
C GLN A 68 13.58 -9.08 -11.46
N CYS A 69 13.77 -9.34 -10.17
CA CYS A 69 12.94 -10.27 -9.39
C CYS A 69 12.06 -9.57 -8.34
N THR A 70 12.16 -8.25 -8.20
CA THR A 70 11.36 -7.49 -7.23
C THR A 70 9.91 -7.36 -7.70
N LYS A 71 8.93 -7.65 -6.83
CA LYS A 71 7.51 -7.65 -7.22
C LYS A 71 7.00 -6.27 -7.66
N ARG A 72 7.43 -5.21 -6.98
CA ARG A 72 7.07 -3.82 -7.29
C ARG A 72 8.30 -2.95 -7.52
N VAL A 73 8.41 -2.39 -8.72
CA VAL A 73 9.54 -1.56 -9.14
C VAL A 73 9.07 -0.11 -9.27
N ASN A 74 9.65 0.80 -8.49
CA ASN A 74 9.38 2.23 -8.58
C ASN A 74 10.62 2.94 -9.13
N LEU A 75 10.48 3.49 -10.32
CA LEU A 75 11.51 4.18 -11.06
C LEU A 75 11.35 5.69 -10.85
N LEU A 76 12.38 6.31 -10.30
CA LEU A 76 12.34 7.69 -9.80
C LEU A 76 13.25 8.59 -10.61
N GLY A 77 12.79 9.77 -10.94
CA GLY A 77 13.65 10.78 -11.53
C GLY A 77 12.87 12.00 -11.97
N SER A 78 13.57 13.09 -12.25
CA SER A 78 12.93 14.25 -12.87
C SER A 78 12.32 13.89 -14.23
N PHE A 79 11.29 14.62 -14.65
CA PHE A 79 10.64 14.41 -15.94
C PHE A 79 11.52 14.81 -17.13
N THR A 80 12.19 15.97 -17.01
CA THR A 80 13.23 16.48 -17.92
C THR A 80 14.53 16.69 -17.15
N THR A 81 15.65 16.93 -17.84
CA THR A 81 16.94 17.29 -17.22
C THR A 81 17.66 18.35 -18.04
N GLY A 82 18.86 18.76 -17.61
CA GLY A 82 19.62 19.82 -18.27
C GLY A 82 19.10 21.21 -17.92
N GLY A 83 18.92 21.48 -16.62
CA GLY A 83 18.55 22.80 -16.11
C GLY A 83 17.12 22.92 -15.57
N LEU A 84 16.39 21.81 -15.38
CA LEU A 84 15.07 21.84 -14.75
C LEU A 84 15.14 22.49 -13.36
N GLN A 85 14.31 23.49 -13.12
CA GLN A 85 14.10 24.13 -11.82
C GLN A 85 12.60 24.14 -11.52
N VAL A 86 12.25 23.62 -10.35
CA VAL A 86 10.88 23.56 -9.86
C VAL A 86 10.81 24.16 -8.47
N GLU A 87 9.69 24.81 -8.18
CA GLU A 87 9.36 25.35 -6.87
C GLU A 87 7.99 24.85 -6.45
N ILE A 88 7.74 24.85 -5.14
CA ILE A 88 6.43 24.54 -4.58
C ILE A 88 5.92 25.82 -3.92
N HIS A 89 4.80 26.35 -4.42
CA HIS A 89 4.17 27.57 -3.90
C HIS A 89 2.69 27.30 -3.68
N ASP A 90 2.17 27.67 -2.50
CA ASP A 90 0.76 27.51 -2.12
C ASP A 90 0.12 26.12 -2.32
N GLY A 91 0.92 25.05 -2.22
CA GLY A 91 0.41 23.68 -2.41
C GLY A 91 0.46 23.17 -3.84
N GLU A 92 1.08 23.93 -4.75
CA GLU A 92 1.18 23.62 -6.18
C GLU A 92 2.65 23.58 -6.62
N LEU A 93 2.94 22.71 -7.59
CA LEU A 93 4.22 22.64 -8.26
C LEU A 93 4.27 23.69 -9.37
N GLN A 94 5.33 24.50 -9.38
CA GLN A 94 5.64 25.46 -10.43
C GLN A 94 6.94 25.08 -11.12
N ILE A 95 6.92 25.03 -12.45
CA ILE A 95 8.13 24.85 -13.28
C ILE A 95 8.68 26.25 -13.58
N VAL A 96 9.71 26.64 -12.83
CA VAL A 96 10.38 27.96 -12.98
C VAL A 96 11.25 27.98 -14.23
N GLN A 97 11.92 26.87 -14.51
CA GLN A 97 12.72 26.67 -15.71
C GLN A 97 12.58 25.23 -16.18
N GLU A 98 12.21 25.03 -17.45
CA GLU A 98 12.11 23.69 -18.01
C GLU A 98 13.50 23.10 -18.33
N GLY A 99 13.64 21.78 -18.18
CA GLY A 99 14.83 21.05 -18.58
C GLY A 99 14.97 20.94 -20.11
N SER A 100 16.16 21.19 -20.63
CA SER A 100 16.45 21.13 -22.07
C SER A 100 16.47 19.70 -22.66
N ILE A 101 16.53 18.67 -21.83
CA ILE A 101 16.68 17.26 -22.24
C ILE A 101 15.45 16.46 -21.79
N LYS A 102 14.70 15.94 -22.77
CA LYS A 102 13.59 15.01 -22.53
C LYS A 102 14.11 13.65 -22.09
N LYS A 103 13.40 13.02 -21.14
CA LYS A 103 13.75 11.67 -20.63
C LYS A 103 12.75 10.60 -21.06
N PHE A 104 11.56 11.00 -21.52
CA PHE A 104 10.57 10.09 -22.12
C PHE A 104 10.72 10.13 -23.63
N VAL A 105 11.51 9.19 -24.16
CA VAL A 105 12.05 9.20 -25.52
C VAL A 105 11.54 8.01 -26.34
N THR A 106 11.56 8.13 -27.66
CA THR A 106 11.09 7.06 -28.56
C THR A 106 11.93 5.77 -28.43
N SER A 107 13.24 5.90 -28.21
CA SER A 107 14.16 4.78 -28.09
C SER A 107 15.32 5.10 -27.15
N VAL A 108 15.84 4.09 -26.48
CA VAL A 108 17.05 4.19 -25.65
C VAL A 108 18.25 3.52 -26.33
N PRO A 109 19.47 4.03 -26.12
CA PRO A 109 20.68 3.44 -26.71
C PRO A 109 21.02 2.07 -26.09
N GLU A 110 20.72 1.87 -24.81
CA GLU A 110 20.91 0.61 -24.10
C GLU A 110 19.73 0.37 -23.15
N VAL A 111 19.19 -0.85 -23.16
CA VAL A 111 18.11 -1.24 -22.23
C VAL A 111 18.74 -1.82 -20.98
N THR A 112 18.65 -1.10 -19.86
CA THR A 112 19.05 -1.59 -18.54
C THR A 112 17.93 -2.37 -17.86
N PHE A 113 16.69 -1.93 -18.04
CA PHE A 113 15.48 -2.63 -17.58
C PHE A 113 14.47 -2.69 -18.70
N SER A 114 13.88 -3.87 -18.91
CA SER A 114 12.90 -4.07 -19.98
C SER A 114 11.48 -4.14 -19.42
N GLY A 115 10.62 -3.22 -19.88
CA GLY A 115 9.21 -3.21 -19.50
C GLY A 115 8.49 -4.47 -19.96
N SER A 116 8.78 -4.95 -21.18
CA SER A 116 8.18 -6.18 -21.71
C SER A 116 8.49 -7.43 -20.85
N GLN A 117 9.70 -7.51 -20.29
CA GLN A 117 10.09 -8.59 -19.39
C GLN A 117 9.40 -8.45 -18.04
N ALA A 118 9.23 -7.22 -17.55
CA ALA A 118 8.56 -6.95 -16.29
C ALA A 118 7.08 -7.35 -16.33
N LEU A 119 6.39 -7.03 -17.43
CA LEU A 119 5.02 -7.47 -17.67
C LEU A 119 4.90 -9.00 -17.72
N ARG A 120 5.82 -9.69 -18.42
CA ARG A 120 5.84 -11.17 -18.46
C ARG A 120 6.02 -11.80 -17.08
N ARG A 121 6.71 -11.12 -16.17
CA ARG A 121 6.94 -11.55 -14.79
C ARG A 121 5.79 -11.17 -13.85
N GLY A 122 4.79 -10.42 -14.31
CA GLY A 122 3.70 -9.91 -13.48
C GLY A 122 4.16 -8.85 -12.47
N GLN A 123 5.24 -8.12 -12.77
CA GLN A 123 5.73 -7.05 -11.91
C GLN A 123 4.83 -5.81 -12.04
N ILE A 124 4.66 -5.08 -10.93
CA ILE A 124 4.03 -3.76 -10.93
C ILE A 124 5.12 -2.71 -11.08
N VAL A 125 5.08 -1.92 -12.15
CA VAL A 125 6.14 -0.94 -12.47
C VAL A 125 5.56 0.47 -12.54
N ARG A 126 6.14 1.39 -11.77
CA ARG A 126 5.75 2.81 -11.75
C ARG A 126 6.93 3.72 -12.07
N TYR A 127 6.65 4.81 -12.77
CA TYR A 127 7.61 5.85 -13.12
C TYR A 127 7.14 7.14 -12.46
N ILE A 128 7.88 7.60 -11.46
CA ILE A 128 7.48 8.68 -10.57
C ILE A 128 8.42 9.86 -10.80
N THR A 129 7.83 10.99 -11.13
CA THR A 129 8.52 12.27 -11.35
C THR A 129 8.04 13.32 -10.38
N GLU A 130 8.62 14.51 -10.43
CA GLU A 130 8.15 15.67 -9.67
C GLU A 130 6.75 16.12 -10.09
N ARG A 131 6.36 15.89 -11.36
CA ARG A 131 5.14 16.44 -11.97
C ARG A 131 4.04 15.42 -12.27
N CYS A 132 4.38 14.14 -12.36
CA CYS A 132 3.42 13.08 -12.68
C CYS A 132 3.91 11.66 -12.34
N VAL A 133 2.97 10.71 -12.36
CA VAL A 133 3.19 9.27 -12.16
C VAL A 133 2.62 8.47 -13.32
N PHE A 134 3.43 7.58 -13.88
CA PHE A 134 2.98 6.57 -14.85
C PHE A 134 3.02 5.16 -14.27
N GLU A 135 2.20 4.28 -14.81
CA GLU A 135 2.28 2.83 -14.60
C GLU A 135 2.42 2.10 -15.94
N LEU A 136 3.23 1.04 -15.94
CA LEU A 136 3.39 0.18 -17.11
C LEU A 136 2.20 -0.76 -17.24
N THR A 137 1.53 -0.70 -18.39
CA THR A 137 0.46 -1.62 -18.77
C THR A 137 0.85 -2.44 -19.99
N ALA A 138 0.05 -3.43 -20.35
CA ALA A 138 0.25 -4.21 -21.58
C ALA A 138 0.15 -3.35 -22.86
N GLU A 139 -0.52 -2.20 -22.81
CA GLU A 139 -0.70 -1.27 -23.92
C GLU A 139 0.39 -0.19 -23.98
N GLY A 140 1.20 -0.04 -22.92
CA GLY A 140 2.20 1.02 -22.78
C GLY A 140 2.09 1.76 -21.44
N LEU A 141 2.72 2.93 -21.35
CA LEU A 141 2.66 3.77 -20.14
C LEU A 141 1.32 4.49 -20.01
N GLU A 142 0.62 4.25 -18.91
CA GLU A 142 -0.60 4.97 -18.52
C GLU A 142 -0.28 6.06 -17.50
N LEU A 143 -0.73 7.28 -17.79
CA LEU A 143 -0.63 8.41 -16.86
C LEU A 143 -1.67 8.24 -15.75
N LEU A 144 -1.19 8.05 -14.52
CA LEU A 144 -2.04 7.84 -13.36
C LEU A 144 -2.31 9.12 -12.58
N GLU A 145 -1.26 9.91 -12.34
CA GLU A 145 -1.33 11.07 -11.46
C GLU A 145 -0.60 12.28 -12.04
N VAL A 146 -1.12 13.48 -11.78
CA VAL A 146 -0.53 14.77 -12.15
C VAL A 146 -0.43 15.67 -10.93
N ALA A 147 0.69 16.35 -10.76
CA ALA A 147 0.92 17.27 -9.65
C ALA A 147 -0.03 18.48 -9.74
N PRO A 148 -0.53 19.02 -8.61
CA PRO A 148 -1.24 20.29 -8.61
C PRO A 148 -0.36 21.40 -9.22
N GLY A 149 -0.94 22.29 -10.02
CA GLY A 149 -0.23 23.35 -10.73
C GLY A 149 0.36 22.97 -12.10
N VAL A 150 0.39 21.67 -12.44
CA VAL A 150 0.93 21.18 -13.72
C VAL A 150 -0.15 21.09 -14.78
N GLU A 151 0.10 21.68 -15.95
CA GLU A 151 -0.81 21.62 -17.09
C GLU A 151 -0.47 20.40 -17.98
N LEU A 152 -1.48 19.56 -18.24
CA LEU A 152 -1.28 18.26 -18.89
C LEU A 152 -0.63 18.39 -20.28
N GLN A 153 -1.10 19.30 -21.13
CA GLN A 153 -0.57 19.39 -22.49
C GLN A 153 0.86 19.94 -22.51
N ARG A 154 1.05 21.15 -21.97
CA ARG A 154 2.30 21.90 -22.02
C ARG A 154 3.42 21.26 -21.21
N ASP A 155 3.10 20.80 -20.00
CA ASP A 155 4.11 20.40 -19.01
C ASP A 155 4.37 18.90 -19.00
N ILE A 156 3.52 18.09 -19.65
CA ILE A 156 3.69 16.63 -19.75
C ILE A 156 3.74 16.19 -21.21
N LEU A 157 2.65 16.33 -21.97
CA LEU A 157 2.55 15.72 -23.30
C LEU A 157 3.56 16.33 -24.30
N ASP A 158 3.73 17.65 -24.31
CA ASP A 158 4.70 18.33 -25.18
C ASP A 158 6.15 18.04 -24.78
N GLN A 159 6.37 17.57 -23.55
CA GLN A 159 7.67 17.25 -22.97
C GLN A 159 8.08 15.78 -23.17
N MET A 160 7.32 15.00 -23.94
CA MET A 160 7.61 13.61 -24.30
C MET A 160 7.84 13.46 -25.81
N ASP A 161 8.47 12.37 -26.23
CA ASP A 161 8.58 12.01 -27.66
C ASP A 161 7.54 10.98 -28.10
N PHE A 162 6.65 10.57 -27.20
CA PHE A 162 5.54 9.67 -27.46
C PHE A 162 4.32 10.06 -26.60
N ALA A 163 3.13 9.67 -27.04
CA ALA A 163 1.91 9.90 -26.30
C ALA A 163 1.66 8.75 -25.29
N PRO A 164 1.51 9.04 -23.98
CA PRO A 164 1.08 8.05 -23.00
C PRO A 164 -0.42 7.79 -23.13
N ILE A 165 -0.88 6.73 -22.47
CA ILE A 165 -2.31 6.44 -22.31
C ILE A 165 -2.88 7.39 -21.25
N VAL A 166 -3.95 8.09 -21.58
CA VAL A 166 -4.64 9.04 -20.69
C VAL A 166 -6.10 8.60 -20.55
N ARG A 167 -6.49 8.12 -19.37
CA ARG A 167 -7.85 7.63 -19.08
C ARG A 167 -8.44 8.33 -17.86
N ASN A 168 -8.07 7.88 -16.67
CA ASN A 168 -8.60 8.36 -15.39
C ASN A 168 -7.48 9.01 -14.56
N VAL A 169 -6.93 10.11 -15.08
CA VAL A 169 -5.86 10.85 -14.42
C VAL A 169 -6.38 11.50 -13.15
N ARG A 170 -5.67 11.32 -12.04
CA ARG A 170 -6.01 11.89 -10.74
C ARG A 170 -4.98 12.95 -10.34
N PRO A 171 -5.32 13.92 -9.50
CA PRO A 171 -4.30 14.74 -8.87
C PRO A 171 -3.44 13.89 -7.93
N MET A 172 -2.13 14.15 -7.89
CA MET A 172 -1.24 13.65 -6.84
C MET A 172 -1.72 14.15 -5.46
N ASP A 173 -1.42 13.41 -4.38
CA ASP A 173 -1.83 13.81 -3.02
C ASP A 173 -1.28 15.21 -2.69
N ALA A 174 -2.19 16.17 -2.50
CA ALA A 174 -1.86 17.57 -2.26
C ALA A 174 -0.91 17.78 -1.06
N ALA A 175 -0.85 16.84 -0.12
CA ALA A 175 0.06 16.94 1.01
C ALA A 175 1.54 16.70 0.67
N ILE A 176 1.83 16.15 -0.51
CA ILE A 176 3.20 16.07 -1.04
C ILE A 176 3.73 17.48 -1.31
N PHE A 177 2.85 18.42 -1.64
CA PHE A 177 3.19 19.78 -2.08
C PHE A 177 3.06 20.81 -0.96
N ARG A 178 3.05 20.37 0.31
CA ARG A 178 2.88 21.27 1.45
C ARG A 178 4.00 21.07 2.49
N PRO A 179 4.40 22.13 3.21
CA PRO A 179 5.50 22.04 4.18
C PRO A 179 5.11 21.27 5.45
N GLU A 180 3.82 21.11 5.75
CA GLU A 180 3.38 20.37 6.93
C GLU A 180 3.71 18.88 6.81
N ARG A 181 4.00 18.26 7.96
CA ARG A 181 4.19 16.80 8.03
C ARG A 181 2.96 16.10 7.43
N MET A 182 3.17 15.21 6.46
CA MET A 182 2.11 14.39 5.88
C MET A 182 1.42 13.48 6.90
N ARG A 183 2.11 13.14 8.00
CA ARG A 183 1.64 12.18 9.02
C ARG A 183 1.24 10.83 8.41
N LEU A 184 2.11 10.28 7.55
CA LEU A 184 1.83 9.06 6.78
C LEU A 184 1.38 7.88 7.64
N LEU A 185 1.96 7.70 8.84
CA LEU A 185 1.50 6.67 9.79
C LEU A 185 0.05 6.94 10.21
N GLU A 186 -0.28 8.16 10.65
CA GLU A 186 -1.67 8.52 10.97
C GLU A 186 -2.58 8.39 9.76
N ARG A 187 -2.13 8.65 8.53
CA ARG A 187 -2.93 8.47 7.30
C ARG A 187 -3.16 7.01 6.94
N HIS A 188 -2.12 6.18 7.06
CA HIS A 188 -2.21 4.75 6.81
C HIS A 188 -3.08 4.04 7.86
N PHE A 189 -3.07 4.57 9.08
CA PHE A 189 -3.92 4.17 10.19
C PHE A 189 -5.16 5.06 10.35
N LYS A 190 -5.43 6.01 9.43
CA LYS A 190 -6.64 6.85 9.46
C LYS A 190 -7.78 5.95 9.02
N LEU A 191 -8.34 5.31 10.05
CA LEU A 191 -9.73 5.01 10.29
C LEU A 191 -10.68 5.74 9.31
N ASP A 192 -10.80 5.23 8.09
CA ASP A 192 -12.13 5.15 7.50
C ASP A 192 -12.67 3.77 7.85
N LEU A 193 -13.25 3.67 9.04
CA LEU A 193 -13.86 2.44 9.50
C LEU A 193 -15.06 2.04 8.64
N ALA A 194 -15.69 2.97 7.93
CA ALA A 194 -16.80 2.64 7.06
C ALA A 194 -16.36 1.64 5.96
N ASP A 195 -15.18 1.83 5.38
CA ASP A 195 -14.61 0.91 4.39
C ASP A 195 -14.13 -0.43 4.99
N ARG A 196 -14.01 -0.49 6.31
CA ARG A 196 -13.63 -1.69 7.08
C ARG A 196 -14.84 -2.39 7.70
N MET A 197 -16.04 -1.88 7.46
CA MET A 197 -17.29 -2.41 7.98
C MET A 197 -18.18 -2.92 6.85
N HIS A 198 -18.65 -4.15 6.98
CA HIS A 198 -19.56 -4.75 6.02
C HIS A 198 -20.73 -5.40 6.75
N TYR A 199 -21.94 -4.98 6.43
CA TYR A 199 -23.15 -5.63 6.93
C TYR A 199 -23.67 -6.64 5.91
N SER A 200 -23.89 -7.87 6.37
CA SER A 200 -24.58 -8.92 5.61
C SER A 200 -26.01 -9.08 6.11
N GLU A 201 -26.98 -8.77 5.24
CA GLU A 201 -28.40 -8.96 5.52
C GLU A 201 -28.77 -10.44 5.68
N HIS A 202 -28.14 -11.33 4.90
CA HIS A 202 -28.46 -12.76 4.86
C HIS A 202 -28.38 -13.44 6.23
N ASN A 203 -27.43 -13.02 7.06
CA ASN A 203 -27.17 -13.61 8.38
C ASN A 203 -27.22 -12.58 9.51
N ASN A 204 -27.72 -11.36 9.23
CA ASN A 204 -27.78 -10.24 10.16
C ASN A 204 -26.46 -10.02 10.92
N THR A 205 -25.33 -10.01 10.18
CA THR A 205 -23.98 -9.93 10.77
C THR A 205 -23.22 -8.71 10.25
N MET A 206 -22.68 -7.92 11.17
CA MET A 206 -21.69 -6.86 10.91
C MET A 206 -20.28 -7.42 11.05
N TYR A 207 -19.48 -7.25 10.00
CA TYR A 207 -18.07 -7.58 9.97
C TYR A 207 -17.26 -6.30 10.13
N ILE A 208 -16.29 -6.28 11.04
CA ILE A 208 -15.47 -5.10 11.34
C ILE A 208 -13.99 -5.49 11.26
N ASP A 209 -13.25 -4.86 10.34
CA ASP A 209 -11.83 -5.13 10.15
C ASP A 209 -10.92 -4.10 10.83
N LEU A 210 -10.53 -4.38 12.08
CA LEU A 210 -9.56 -3.58 12.82
C LEU A 210 -8.12 -4.02 12.58
N GLN A 211 -7.84 -4.73 11.48
CA GLN A 211 -6.48 -5.15 11.17
C GLN A 211 -5.52 -3.97 11.07
N ASN A 212 -4.41 -4.09 11.80
CA ASN A 212 -3.34 -3.09 11.93
C ASN A 212 -3.84 -1.72 12.41
N VAL A 213 -5.01 -1.62 13.06
CA VAL A 213 -5.46 -0.34 13.63
C VAL A 213 -4.71 -0.06 14.93
N SER A 214 -4.23 1.17 15.13
CA SER A 214 -3.58 1.60 16.37
C SER A 214 -4.30 2.78 17.02
N ILE A 215 -4.69 2.64 18.29
CA ILE A 215 -5.29 3.71 19.10
C ILE A 215 -4.22 4.33 20.00
N ASN A 216 -3.79 5.55 19.66
CA ASN A 216 -2.67 6.23 20.30
C ASN A 216 -3.06 7.48 21.11
N SER A 217 -4.29 7.96 20.96
CA SER A 217 -4.82 9.11 21.68
C SER A 217 -6.32 8.96 21.96
N MET A 218 -6.85 9.74 22.90
CA MET A 218 -8.30 9.81 23.14
C MET A 218 -9.06 10.27 21.88
N GLN A 219 -8.45 11.16 21.08
CA GLN A 219 -9.05 11.62 19.83
C GLN A 219 -9.19 10.50 18.79
N ASP A 220 -8.23 9.56 18.71
CA ASP A 220 -8.33 8.39 17.85
C ASP A 220 -9.47 7.47 18.30
N LEU A 221 -9.58 7.27 19.63
CA LEU A 221 -10.62 6.46 20.23
C LEU A 221 -12.02 7.05 19.98
N ASP A 222 -12.20 8.36 20.20
CA ASP A 222 -13.46 9.04 20.00
C ASP A 222 -13.88 9.01 18.52
N ARG A 223 -12.92 9.22 17.61
CA ARG A 223 -13.15 9.12 16.17
C ARG A 223 -13.58 7.70 15.76
N MET A 224 -12.86 6.69 16.24
CA MET A 224 -13.17 5.29 16.01
C MET A 224 -14.57 4.95 16.51
N ALA A 225 -14.88 5.35 17.75
CA ALA A 225 -16.18 5.10 18.37
C ALA A 225 -17.33 5.77 17.60
N ALA A 226 -17.16 7.03 17.18
CA ALA A 226 -18.18 7.76 16.43
C ALA A 226 -18.47 7.13 15.06
N GLN A 227 -17.43 6.70 14.33
CA GLN A 227 -17.60 6.03 13.03
C GLN A 227 -18.30 4.68 13.17
N VAL A 228 -17.85 3.85 14.11
CA VAL A 228 -18.47 2.53 14.36
C VAL A 228 -19.93 2.68 14.77
N GLU A 229 -20.22 3.59 15.70
CA GLU A 229 -21.59 3.86 16.16
C GLU A 229 -22.48 4.39 15.01
N GLY A 230 -21.95 5.24 14.14
CA GLY A 230 -22.65 5.76 12.96
C GLY A 230 -23.09 4.65 12.00
N GLU A 231 -22.25 3.65 11.72
CA GLU A 231 -22.63 2.51 10.88
C GLU A 231 -23.72 1.64 11.52
N PHE A 232 -23.67 1.43 12.84
CA PHE A 232 -24.73 0.70 13.52
C PHE A 232 -26.06 1.47 13.56
N GLN A 233 -26.02 2.80 13.72
CA GLN A 233 -27.22 3.64 13.70
C GLN A 233 -27.95 3.56 12.35
N LYS A 234 -27.23 3.47 11.23
CA LYS A 234 -27.82 3.29 9.90
C LYS A 234 -28.64 2.00 9.77
N LEU A 235 -28.28 0.96 10.52
CA LEU A 235 -29.00 -0.33 10.49
C LEU A 235 -30.30 -0.31 11.29
N GLY A 236 -30.41 0.55 12.31
CA GLY A 236 -31.60 0.68 13.17
C GLY A 236 -31.98 -0.59 13.96
N ARG A 237 -31.11 -1.60 14.02
CA ARG A 237 -31.36 -2.89 14.69
C ARG A 237 -30.08 -3.48 15.28
N LYS A 238 -30.24 -4.35 16.27
CA LYS A 238 -29.13 -5.14 16.80
C LYS A 238 -28.71 -6.25 15.83
N VAL A 239 -27.40 -6.52 15.74
CA VAL A 239 -26.80 -7.46 14.80
C VAL A 239 -25.74 -8.35 15.46
N HIS A 240 -25.46 -9.51 14.87
CA HIS A 240 -24.27 -10.28 15.26
C HIS A 240 -23.01 -9.57 14.77
N CYS A 241 -21.91 -9.62 15.53
CA CYS A 241 -20.66 -8.94 15.17
C CYS A 241 -19.49 -9.91 15.05
N ILE A 242 -18.68 -9.75 14.01
CA ILE A 242 -17.41 -10.45 13.84
C ILE A 242 -16.31 -9.41 13.65
N VAL A 243 -15.30 -9.41 14.51
CA VAL A 243 -14.26 -8.37 14.54
C VAL A 243 -12.86 -8.96 14.35
N ASN A 244 -12.13 -8.46 13.36
CA ASN A 244 -10.72 -8.78 13.13
C ASN A 244 -9.84 -7.85 13.96
N TYR A 245 -9.01 -8.40 14.84
CA TYR A 245 -8.05 -7.66 15.65
C TYR A 245 -6.59 -7.97 15.26
N SER A 246 -6.34 -8.54 14.08
CA SER A 246 -4.97 -8.91 13.68
C SER A 246 -4.06 -7.68 13.61
N GLY A 247 -3.02 -7.60 14.45
CA GLY A 247 -2.14 -6.44 14.50
C GLY A 247 -2.77 -5.17 15.09
N PHE A 248 -3.94 -5.27 15.72
CA PHE A 248 -4.52 -4.17 16.49
C PHE A 248 -3.64 -3.83 17.69
N ASP A 249 -3.48 -2.54 17.97
CA ASP A 249 -2.72 -2.05 19.13
C ASP A 249 -3.45 -0.88 19.82
N CYS A 250 -3.42 -0.86 21.14
CA CYS A 250 -4.00 0.22 21.94
C CYS A 250 -3.04 0.55 23.08
N ARG A 251 -2.71 1.83 23.24
CA ARG A 251 -1.84 2.28 24.35
C ARG A 251 -2.43 1.88 25.70
N SER A 252 -1.56 1.54 26.65
CA SER A 252 -1.91 1.08 28.00
C SER A 252 -2.87 2.03 28.71
N GLU A 253 -2.67 3.33 28.56
CA GLU A 253 -3.46 4.36 29.23
C GLU A 253 -4.88 4.48 28.64
N LEU A 254 -5.11 3.95 27.44
CA LEU A 254 -6.38 4.02 26.71
C LEU A 254 -7.21 2.73 26.80
N GLN A 255 -6.72 1.70 27.50
CA GLN A 255 -7.39 0.41 27.60
C GLN A 255 -8.77 0.52 28.29
N ALA A 256 -8.82 1.11 29.48
CA ALA A 256 -10.08 1.31 30.20
C ALA A 256 -11.09 2.20 29.43
N PRO A 257 -10.69 3.33 28.83
CA PRO A 257 -11.54 4.07 27.90
C PRO A 257 -12.05 3.24 26.71
N TYR A 258 -11.19 2.42 26.11
CA TYR A 258 -11.56 1.55 24.99
C TYR A 258 -12.57 0.47 25.40
N GLU A 259 -12.38 -0.15 26.56
CA GLU A 259 -13.33 -1.12 27.14
C GLU A 259 -14.70 -0.50 27.39
N ALA A 260 -14.75 0.75 27.88
CA ALA A 260 -16.00 1.48 28.06
C ALA A 260 -16.73 1.72 26.72
N VAL A 261 -15.99 2.04 25.65
CA VAL A 261 -16.55 2.15 24.29
C VAL A 261 -17.10 0.80 23.82
N LEU A 262 -16.35 -0.30 24.00
CA LEU A 262 -16.80 -1.63 23.62
C LEU A 262 -18.08 -2.04 24.37
N ALA A 263 -18.12 -1.82 25.69
CA ALA A 263 -19.29 -2.14 26.51
C ALA A 263 -20.54 -1.37 26.04
N ARG A 264 -20.36 -0.08 25.71
CA ARG A 264 -21.44 0.76 25.16
C ARG A 264 -21.96 0.23 23.82
N LEU A 265 -21.05 -0.08 22.88
CA LEU A 265 -21.41 -0.61 21.56
C LEU A 265 -22.11 -1.96 21.67
N GLN A 266 -21.59 -2.86 22.51
CA GLN A 266 -22.19 -4.17 22.76
C GLN A 266 -23.61 -4.06 23.32
N ALA A 267 -23.81 -3.24 24.35
CA ALA A 267 -25.12 -3.09 24.98
C ALA A 267 -26.18 -2.54 24.01
N ARG A 268 -25.79 -1.62 23.13
CA ARG A 268 -26.71 -0.92 22.22
C ARG A 268 -26.96 -1.65 20.92
N HIS A 269 -25.94 -2.26 20.33
CA HIS A 269 -25.99 -2.69 18.93
C HIS A 269 -25.79 -4.19 18.71
N TYR A 270 -25.26 -4.94 19.68
CA TYR A 270 -24.82 -6.32 19.42
C TYR A 270 -25.84 -7.34 19.94
N LEU A 271 -26.15 -8.33 19.10
CA LEU A 271 -26.82 -9.58 19.51
C LEU A 271 -25.80 -10.60 20.04
N SER A 272 -24.63 -10.66 19.41
CA SER A 272 -23.49 -11.44 19.86
C SER A 272 -22.20 -10.87 19.26
N ILE A 273 -21.04 -11.26 19.78
CA ILE A 273 -19.74 -10.91 19.20
C ILE A 273 -18.84 -12.14 19.09
N LYS A 274 -18.07 -12.21 18.01
CA LYS A 274 -16.88 -13.07 17.88
C LYS A 274 -15.68 -12.21 17.48
N ARG A 275 -14.52 -12.50 18.07
CA ARG A 275 -13.28 -11.77 17.81
C ARG A 275 -12.24 -12.73 17.30
N PHE A 276 -11.42 -12.30 16.33
CA PHE A 276 -10.33 -13.12 15.82
C PHE A 276 -9.02 -12.34 15.70
N SER A 277 -7.89 -13.05 15.81
CA SER A 277 -6.55 -12.48 15.60
C SER A 277 -5.56 -13.53 15.10
N GLY A 278 -4.83 -13.19 14.04
CA GLY A 278 -4.00 -14.12 13.26
C GLY A 278 -2.69 -14.58 13.91
N ARG A 279 -2.26 -14.06 15.05
CA ARG A 279 -1.00 -14.47 15.73
C ARG A 279 -1.25 -14.83 17.20
N ALA A 280 -0.67 -15.94 17.66
CA ALA A 280 -0.79 -16.41 19.04
C ALA A 280 -0.31 -15.38 20.08
N PHE A 281 0.83 -14.74 19.80
CA PHE A 281 1.36 -13.66 20.64
C PHE A 281 0.45 -12.43 20.68
N THR A 282 -0.15 -12.09 19.54
CA THR A 282 -1.10 -10.96 19.43
C THR A 282 -2.41 -11.27 20.16
N ARG A 283 -2.88 -12.53 20.17
CA ARG A 283 -4.02 -12.94 21.02
C ARG A 283 -3.75 -12.75 22.50
N HIS A 284 -2.55 -13.10 22.97
CA HIS A 284 -2.16 -12.93 24.37
C HIS A 284 -2.04 -11.43 24.74
N LYS A 285 -1.38 -10.62 23.90
CA LYS A 285 -1.25 -9.17 24.08
C LYS A 285 -2.61 -8.45 24.05
N ILE A 286 -3.48 -8.80 23.08
CA ILE A 286 -4.82 -8.20 22.93
C ILE A 286 -5.73 -8.64 24.08
N GLY A 287 -5.75 -9.93 24.42
CA GLY A 287 -6.55 -10.43 25.54
C GLY A 287 -6.26 -9.66 26.83
N HIS A 288 -4.98 -9.39 27.08
CA HIS A 288 -4.53 -8.56 28.20
C HIS A 288 -4.79 -7.06 27.98
N SER A 289 -4.71 -6.53 26.76
CA SER A 289 -4.82 -5.09 26.50
C SER A 289 -6.25 -4.58 26.36
N ILE A 290 -7.25 -5.46 26.24
CA ILE A 290 -8.68 -5.09 26.14
C ILE A 290 -9.57 -5.95 27.08
N GLY A 291 -8.98 -6.51 28.13
CA GLY A 291 -9.70 -7.15 29.24
C GLY A 291 -10.49 -8.42 28.88
N LEU A 292 -10.14 -9.11 27.80
CA LEU A 292 -10.87 -10.30 27.35
C LEU A 292 -10.48 -11.54 28.17
N ARG A 293 -11.48 -12.40 28.43
CA ARG A 293 -11.27 -13.68 29.10
C ARG A 293 -10.72 -14.72 28.12
N GLU A 294 -10.03 -15.73 28.66
CA GLU A 294 -9.54 -16.87 27.89
C GLU A 294 -10.73 -17.57 27.19
N GLY A 295 -10.66 -17.71 25.85
CA GLY A 295 -11.75 -18.26 25.03
C GLY A 295 -12.62 -17.24 24.27
N GLU A 296 -12.40 -15.93 24.44
CA GLU A 296 -13.15 -14.88 23.72
C GLU A 296 -12.50 -14.41 22.40
N LEU A 297 -11.36 -15.02 22.01
CA LEU A 297 -10.57 -14.74 20.80
C LEU A 297 -10.26 -16.03 20.05
N PHE A 298 -10.77 -16.15 18.82
CA PHE A 298 -10.61 -17.35 17.98
C PHE A 298 -9.49 -17.17 16.95
N THR A 299 -8.86 -18.27 16.54
CA THR A 299 -8.04 -18.29 15.31
C THR A 299 -8.93 -18.21 14.06
N LEU A 300 -8.35 -17.88 12.91
CA LEU A 300 -9.08 -17.92 11.64
C LEU A 300 -9.61 -19.33 11.36
N GLU A 301 -8.79 -20.36 11.63
CA GLU A 301 -9.14 -21.78 11.48
C GLU A 301 -10.27 -22.21 12.43
N GLU A 302 -10.26 -21.74 13.68
CA GLU A 302 -11.33 -22.01 14.65
C GLU A 302 -12.63 -21.33 14.22
N LEU A 303 -12.55 -20.09 13.72
CA LEU A 303 -13.72 -19.37 13.21
C LEU A 303 -14.28 -20.07 11.97
N GLN A 304 -13.42 -20.50 11.04
CA GLN A 304 -13.78 -21.31 9.88
C GLN A 304 -14.47 -22.61 10.29
N ARG A 305 -13.93 -23.32 11.30
CA ARG A 305 -14.52 -24.56 11.83
C ARG A 305 -15.89 -24.33 12.47
N ILE A 306 -16.07 -23.24 13.22
CA ILE A 306 -17.37 -22.91 13.85
C ILE A 306 -18.40 -22.49 12.80
N VAL A 307 -17.97 -21.81 11.72
CA VAL A 307 -18.84 -21.42 10.61
C VAL A 307 -19.23 -22.64 9.76
N SER A 308 -18.27 -23.52 9.43
CA SER A 308 -18.52 -24.74 8.65
C SER A 308 -19.30 -25.80 9.41
N GLN A 309 -19.19 -25.89 10.73
CA GLN A 309 -20.01 -26.82 11.52
C GLN A 309 -21.50 -26.44 11.59
N ARG A 310 -21.88 -25.20 11.27
CA ARG A 310 -23.29 -24.77 11.20
C ARG A 310 -23.99 -25.08 9.87
N ARG A 311 -23.26 -25.47 8.83
CA ARG A 311 -23.79 -25.93 7.54
C ARG A 311 -22.83 -26.98 6.99
N GLY A 312 -23.22 -28.26 6.96
CA GLY A 312 -22.37 -29.39 6.56
C GLY A 312 -21.73 -29.27 5.18
N LEU A 313 -20.68 -28.45 5.07
CA LEU A 313 -19.87 -28.19 3.90
C LEU A 313 -18.40 -28.36 4.30
N THR A 314 -17.75 -29.34 3.69
CA THR A 314 -16.31 -29.54 3.74
C THR A 314 -15.63 -28.58 2.77
N VAL A 315 -14.99 -27.54 3.31
CA VAL A 315 -14.07 -26.68 2.54
C VAL A 315 -12.64 -27.20 2.74
N ASN A 316 -11.91 -27.41 1.65
CA ASN A 316 -10.53 -27.87 1.69
C ASN A 316 -9.58 -26.71 2.09
N PRO A 317 -8.82 -26.80 3.19
CA PRO A 317 -7.98 -25.69 3.68
C PRO A 317 -6.93 -25.19 2.69
N GLY A 318 -6.44 -26.08 1.80
CA GLY A 318 -5.39 -25.74 0.83
C GLY A 318 -5.83 -24.77 -0.29
N ASP A 319 -7.11 -24.81 -0.67
CA ASP A 319 -7.63 -23.96 -1.75
C ASP A 319 -7.78 -22.51 -1.29
N VAL A 320 -8.16 -22.33 -0.02
CA VAL A 320 -8.30 -21.02 0.64
C VAL A 320 -6.93 -20.36 0.83
N GLU A 321 -5.91 -21.09 1.28
CA GLU A 321 -4.56 -20.54 1.46
C GLU A 321 -3.91 -20.14 0.12
N SER A 322 -4.18 -20.88 -0.96
CA SER A 322 -3.70 -20.56 -2.31
C SER A 322 -4.32 -19.26 -2.87
N LEU A 323 -5.60 -19.00 -2.55
CA LEU A 323 -6.32 -17.80 -2.98
C LEU A 323 -5.87 -16.55 -2.19
N PHE A 324 -5.66 -16.71 -0.87
CA PHE A 324 -5.12 -15.65 -0.02
C PHE A 324 -3.69 -15.26 -0.43
N ARG A 325 -2.83 -16.21 -0.85
CA ARG A 325 -1.48 -15.90 -1.35
C ARG A 325 -1.49 -15.12 -2.67
N ARG A 326 -2.46 -15.37 -3.57
CA ARG A 326 -2.58 -14.61 -4.83
C ARG A 326 -2.94 -13.14 -4.61
N HIS A 327 -3.78 -12.83 -3.62
CA HIS A 327 -4.32 -11.47 -3.43
C HIS A 327 -3.73 -10.69 -2.26
N LYS A 328 -2.78 -11.26 -1.50
CA LYS A 328 -2.02 -10.54 -0.47
C LYS A 328 -1.24 -9.35 -1.05
N ASN A 329 -0.89 -9.42 -2.35
CA ASN A 329 -0.11 -8.41 -3.07
C ASN A 329 -0.97 -7.39 -3.85
N ASP A 330 -2.29 -7.60 -3.96
CA ASP A 330 -3.20 -6.63 -4.59
C ASP A 330 -3.51 -5.49 -3.62
N VAL A 331 -2.86 -4.36 -3.86
CA VAL A 331 -3.06 -3.07 -3.16
C VAL A 331 -4.17 -2.24 -3.84
N GLY A 332 -4.81 -2.77 -4.88
CA GLY A 332 -5.85 -2.09 -5.65
C GLY A 332 -7.29 -2.34 -5.19
N LEU A 333 -7.54 -3.33 -4.32
CA LEU A 333 -8.87 -3.58 -3.76
C LEU A 333 -9.07 -2.73 -2.52
N LEU A 334 -10.18 -1.98 -2.47
CA LEU A 334 -10.60 -1.29 -1.25
C LEU A 334 -10.74 -2.34 -0.13
N PRO A 335 -10.45 -2.01 1.14
CA PRO A 335 -10.60 -2.94 2.27
C PRO A 335 -11.97 -3.64 2.29
N ARG A 336 -13.02 -2.93 1.85
CA ARG A 336 -14.39 -3.41 1.68
C ARG A 336 -14.52 -4.57 0.67
N ASP A 337 -13.81 -4.50 -0.45
CA ASP A 337 -13.84 -5.54 -1.50
C ASP A 337 -13.01 -6.76 -1.10
N ARG A 338 -11.91 -6.55 -0.36
CA ARG A 338 -11.16 -7.64 0.28
C ARG A 338 -12.03 -8.39 1.29
N LEU A 339 -12.74 -7.65 2.14
CA LEU A 339 -13.64 -8.22 3.13
C LEU A 339 -14.80 -8.96 2.43
N LYS A 340 -15.42 -8.36 1.40
CA LYS A 340 -16.46 -9.00 0.59
C LYS A 340 -16.00 -10.29 -0.07
N LEU A 341 -14.79 -10.33 -0.64
CA LEU A 341 -14.23 -11.53 -1.27
C LEU A 341 -13.90 -12.63 -0.25
N ILE A 342 -13.32 -12.27 0.91
CA ILE A 342 -13.12 -13.19 2.03
C ILE A 342 -14.46 -13.77 2.49
N LEU A 343 -15.54 -12.97 2.45
CA LEU A 343 -16.88 -13.36 2.84
C LEU A 343 -17.61 -14.21 1.80
N GLU A 344 -17.44 -13.93 0.50
CA GLU A 344 -17.94 -14.78 -0.60
C GLU A 344 -17.29 -16.17 -0.61
N LEU A 345 -16.07 -16.29 -0.07
CA LEU A 345 -15.39 -17.57 0.13
C LEU A 345 -15.78 -18.29 1.43
N LEU A 346 -16.51 -17.62 2.34
CA LEU A 346 -16.96 -18.15 3.63
C LEU A 346 -18.47 -18.49 3.67
N VAL A 347 -19.23 -18.08 2.66
CA VAL A 347 -20.66 -18.41 2.42
C VAL A 347 -20.73 -19.56 1.43
#